data_AF-A0A9D6VE39-F1
#
_entry.id   AF-A0A9D6VE39-F1
#
_cell.length_a   1.000
_cell.length_b   1.000
_cell.length_c   1.000
_cell.angle_alpha   90.00
_cell.angle_beta   90.00
_cell.angle_gamma   90.00
#
_symmetry.space_group_name_H-M   'P 1'
#
loop_
_entity.id
_entity.type
_entity.pdbx_description
1 polymer ?
#
loop_
_entity_poly.entity_id
_entity_poly.type
_entity_poly.pdbx_seq_one_letter_code
_entity_poly.pdbx_strand_id
1 'polypeptide(L)'
;MQFRQTIISTVTLLVMSLGLFCGAEATTIDAGHATMSWTGQGIIDDLGDGERVFSGKITGNILVKHLPVGSAPAQIHKGRMDCQAILHISENQEGPKTGVCIIRAHGDKDIAYVEIRCAGVKGECKGEMTWAWGKGGFKDITGTTPFVSTIYIEQGKAGRIHGSAHWPELTYTLP
;
A
#
# COMPACT_ATOMS: atom_id res chain seq x y z
N MET A 1 -28.44 -70.38 30.03
CA MET A 1 -27.41 -69.94 30.99
C MET A 1 -26.06 -70.02 30.30
N GLN A 2 -25.40 -68.88 30.05
CA GLN A 2 -24.11 -68.50 30.63
C GLN A 2 -23.53 -67.34 29.81
N PHE A 3 -23.55 -66.17 30.44
CA PHE A 3 -22.97 -64.91 29.96
C PHE A 3 -21.45 -65.04 29.78
N ARG A 4 -20.92 -64.53 28.67
CA ARG A 4 -19.52 -64.09 28.59
C ARG A 4 -19.46 -62.62 28.22
N GLN A 5 -19.37 -61.80 29.27
CA GLN A 5 -18.88 -60.44 29.19
C GLN A 5 -17.44 -60.48 28.71
N THR A 6 -17.14 -59.75 27.62
CA THR A 6 -15.74 -59.44 27.27
C THR A 6 -15.60 -57.93 27.27
N ILE A 7 -14.92 -57.45 28.30
CA ILE A 7 -14.47 -56.08 28.49
C ILE A 7 -13.33 -55.85 27.51
N ILE A 8 -13.48 -54.92 26.56
CA ILE A 8 -12.39 -54.38 25.74
C ILE A 8 -12.46 -52.87 25.94
N SER A 9 -11.82 -52.36 26.99
CA SER A 9 -10.50 -51.75 26.94
C SER A 9 -10.44 -50.55 25.98
N THR A 10 -10.70 -49.39 26.57
CA THR A 10 -10.44 -48.03 26.08
C THR A 10 -9.04 -47.89 25.48
N VAL A 11 -8.97 -47.52 24.20
CA VAL A 11 -7.79 -46.88 23.60
C VAL A 11 -8.25 -45.57 22.97
N THR A 12 -8.29 -44.51 23.78
CA THR A 12 -8.35 -43.13 23.31
C THR A 12 -7.00 -42.81 22.68
N LEU A 13 -6.91 -42.95 21.36
CA LEU A 13 -5.75 -42.53 20.57
C LEU A 13 -5.75 -40.98 20.50
N LEU A 14 -5.15 -40.33 21.49
CA LEU A 14 -4.85 -38.91 21.45
C LEU A 14 -3.72 -38.71 20.43
N VAL A 15 -4.07 -38.54 19.16
CA VAL A 15 -3.14 -38.09 18.13
C VAL A 15 -2.77 -36.65 18.46
N MET A 16 -1.73 -36.47 19.27
CA MET A 16 -1.00 -35.22 19.33
C MET A 16 -0.25 -35.06 18.01
N SER A 17 -0.97 -34.62 16.98
CA SER A 17 -0.35 -34.00 15.82
C SER A 17 0.29 -32.70 16.30
N LEU A 18 1.53 -32.81 16.78
CA LEU A 18 2.51 -31.73 16.77
C LEU A 18 2.71 -31.37 15.30
N GLY A 19 1.75 -30.64 14.74
CA GLY A 19 1.93 -29.95 13.49
C GLY A 19 3.13 -29.05 13.69
N LEU A 20 4.23 -29.36 13.01
CA LEU A 20 5.29 -28.40 12.72
C LEU A 20 4.59 -27.21 12.05
N PHE A 21 4.25 -26.20 12.85
CA PHE A 21 4.07 -24.87 12.32
C PHE A 21 5.47 -24.43 11.90
N CYS A 22 5.85 -24.74 10.66
CA CYS A 22 6.84 -23.96 9.94
C CYS A 22 6.26 -22.54 9.86
N GLY A 23 6.50 -21.74 10.89
CA GLY A 23 6.33 -20.31 10.79
C GLY A 23 7.28 -19.86 9.70
N ALA A 24 6.73 -19.49 8.54
CA ALA A 24 7.48 -18.74 7.57
C ALA A 24 7.87 -17.43 8.28
N GLU A 25 9.18 -17.21 8.48
CA GLU A 25 9.67 -16.03 9.18
C GLU A 25 9.46 -14.82 8.27
N ALA A 26 8.55 -13.95 8.69
CA ALA A 26 8.25 -12.72 8.00
C ALA A 26 9.54 -11.90 7.78
N THR A 27 9.88 -11.64 6.53
CA THR A 27 11.09 -10.92 6.14
C THR A 27 10.73 -9.50 5.73
N THR A 28 11.29 -8.52 6.43
CA THR A 28 11.21 -7.12 6.03
C THR A 28 12.21 -6.85 4.91
N ILE A 29 11.69 -6.34 3.80
CA ILE A 29 12.43 -5.98 2.60
C ILE A 29 12.58 -4.46 2.58
N ASP A 30 13.83 -4.01 2.47
CA ASP A 30 14.16 -2.63 2.09
C ASP A 30 14.21 -2.55 0.56
N ALA A 31 13.16 -1.99 -0.03
CA ALA A 31 13.06 -1.82 -1.47
C ALA A 31 13.78 -0.54 -1.95
N GLY A 32 14.34 0.25 -1.04
CA GLY A 32 15.05 1.49 -1.32
C GLY A 32 14.12 2.64 -1.70
N HIS A 33 14.57 3.47 -2.63
CA HIS A 33 13.85 4.69 -3.01
C HIS A 33 12.82 4.42 -4.10
N ALA A 34 11.60 4.92 -3.92
CA ALA A 34 10.56 4.88 -4.95
C ALA A 34 10.04 6.27 -5.31
N THR A 35 9.68 6.45 -6.58
CA THR A 35 9.05 7.67 -7.09
C THR A 35 7.88 7.36 -8.00
N MET A 36 6.94 8.29 -8.06
CA MET A 36 5.80 8.21 -8.99
C MET A 36 5.47 9.61 -9.48
N SER A 37 5.50 9.82 -10.79
CA SER A 37 4.81 10.96 -11.40
C SER A 37 3.37 10.57 -11.67
N TRP A 38 2.43 11.44 -11.30
CA TRP A 38 1.01 11.12 -11.34
C TRP A 38 0.15 12.25 -11.90
N THR A 39 -1.02 11.88 -12.41
CA THR A 39 -2.07 12.79 -12.87
C THR A 39 -3.38 12.35 -12.25
N GLY A 40 -4.17 13.30 -11.78
CA GLY A 40 -5.50 13.09 -11.27
C GLY A 40 -6.57 13.83 -12.04
N GLN A 41 -7.75 13.22 -12.07
CA GLN A 41 -8.97 13.78 -12.66
C GLN A 41 -10.13 13.53 -11.70
N GLY A 42 -10.89 14.59 -11.42
CA GLY A 42 -11.98 14.53 -10.45
C GLY A 42 -12.85 15.77 -10.46
N ILE A 43 -13.46 16.02 -9.31
CA ILE A 43 -14.28 17.19 -9.00
C ILE A 43 -13.55 17.97 -7.90
N ILE A 44 -13.60 19.30 -7.98
CA ILE A 44 -13.14 20.18 -6.90
C ILE A 44 -14.37 20.96 -6.43
N ASP A 45 -14.77 20.70 -5.20
CA ASP A 45 -15.87 21.41 -4.54
C ASP A 45 -15.31 22.57 -3.73
N ASP A 46 -15.96 23.73 -3.82
CA ASP A 46 -15.68 24.91 -3.00
C ASP A 46 -16.56 24.87 -1.75
N LEU A 47 -15.94 24.86 -0.57
CA LEU A 47 -16.63 24.80 0.72
C LEU A 47 -16.79 26.18 1.37
N GLY A 48 -16.30 27.25 0.72
CA GLY A 48 -16.22 28.60 1.30
C GLY A 48 -14.92 28.85 2.04
N ASP A 49 -14.65 30.13 2.36
CA ASP A 49 -13.48 30.57 3.14
C ASP A 49 -12.10 30.13 2.61
N GLY A 50 -12.02 29.84 1.30
CA GLY A 50 -10.80 29.35 0.64
C GLY A 50 -10.55 27.85 0.81
N GLU A 51 -11.46 27.13 1.48
CA GLU A 51 -11.44 25.68 1.63
C GLU A 51 -12.02 25.00 0.39
N ARG A 52 -11.30 24.01 -0.14
CA ARG A 52 -11.73 23.21 -1.28
C ARG A 52 -11.46 21.74 -1.04
N VAL A 53 -12.26 20.88 -1.65
CA VAL A 53 -12.04 19.43 -1.60
C VAL A 53 -11.96 18.88 -3.01
N PHE A 54 -10.86 18.20 -3.31
CA PHE A 54 -10.76 17.37 -4.50
C PHE A 54 -11.26 15.95 -4.18
N SER A 55 -12.09 15.38 -5.05
CA SER A 55 -12.43 13.96 -5.05
C SER A 55 -12.28 13.40 -6.46
N GLY A 56 -11.47 12.36 -6.62
CA GLY A 56 -11.21 11.83 -7.96
C GLY A 56 -10.23 10.69 -8.02
N LYS A 57 -9.87 10.34 -9.25
CA LYS A 57 -8.91 9.27 -9.54
C LYS A 57 -7.54 9.86 -9.77
N ILE A 58 -6.50 9.22 -9.24
CA ILE A 58 -5.09 9.53 -9.51
C ILE A 58 -4.44 8.30 -10.13
N THR A 59 -3.71 8.47 -11.24
CA THR A 59 -2.99 7.40 -11.91
C THR A 59 -1.54 7.83 -12.16
N GLY A 60 -0.61 6.88 -12.06
CA GLY A 60 0.78 7.08 -12.40
C GLY A 60 1.56 5.76 -12.47
N ASN A 61 2.84 5.86 -12.80
CA ASN A 61 3.76 4.73 -12.74
C ASN A 61 4.68 4.93 -11.55
N ILE A 62 4.74 3.93 -10.67
CA ILE A 62 5.72 3.87 -9.59
C ILE A 62 7.00 3.20 -10.12
N LEU A 63 8.14 3.81 -9.84
CA LEU A 63 9.47 3.31 -10.13
C LEU A 63 10.18 3.09 -8.81
N VAL A 64 10.63 1.87 -8.56
CA VAL A 64 11.34 1.49 -7.33
C VAL A 64 12.78 1.16 -7.70
N LYS A 65 13.73 1.87 -7.09
CA LYS A 65 15.16 1.62 -7.25
C LYS A 65 15.63 0.77 -6.08
N HIS A 66 15.78 -0.52 -6.32
CA HIS A 66 16.35 -1.46 -5.38
C HIS A 66 17.87 -1.47 -5.50
N LEU A 67 18.56 -1.31 -4.38
CA LEU A 67 20.00 -1.47 -4.24
C LEU A 67 20.30 -2.85 -3.64
N PRO A 68 20.58 -3.87 -4.47
CA PRO A 68 20.85 -5.21 -3.95
C PRO A 68 22.10 -5.21 -3.06
N VAL A 69 22.12 -6.13 -2.09
CA VAL A 69 23.29 -6.35 -1.22
C VAL A 69 24.49 -6.79 -2.06
N GLY A 70 25.65 -6.14 -1.86
CA GLY A 70 26.91 -6.46 -2.56
C GLY A 70 27.18 -5.59 -3.78
N SER A 71 27.91 -6.11 -4.78
CA SER A 71 28.36 -5.36 -5.97
C SER A 71 27.39 -5.42 -7.16
N ALA A 72 26.17 -5.93 -6.96
CA ALA A 72 25.20 -6.03 -8.04
C ALA A 72 24.67 -4.65 -8.45
N PRO A 73 24.41 -4.41 -9.75
CA PRO A 73 23.90 -3.13 -10.22
C PRO A 73 22.50 -2.85 -9.68
N ALA A 74 22.18 -1.57 -9.49
CA ALA A 74 20.85 -1.13 -9.07
C ALA A 74 19.78 -1.64 -10.04
N GLN A 75 18.68 -2.17 -9.51
CA GLN A 75 17.56 -2.66 -10.29
C GLN A 75 16.40 -1.66 -10.21
N ILE A 76 15.75 -1.41 -11.35
CA ILE A 76 14.57 -0.54 -11.42
C ILE A 76 13.35 -1.41 -11.70
N HIS A 77 12.44 -1.45 -10.74
CA HIS A 77 11.14 -2.09 -10.88
C HIS A 77 10.09 -1.04 -11.25
N LYS A 78 9.12 -1.43 -12.07
CA LYS A 78 8.02 -0.56 -12.50
C LYS A 78 6.69 -1.19 -12.13
N GLY A 79 5.81 -0.39 -11.53
CA GLY A 79 4.41 -0.71 -11.33
C GLY A 79 3.50 0.40 -11.84
N ARG A 80 2.23 0.07 -12.08
CA ARG A 80 1.17 1.05 -12.29
C ARG A 80 0.41 1.22 -10.98
N MET A 81 0.13 2.46 -10.60
CA MET A 81 -0.65 2.78 -9.41
C MET A 81 -1.87 3.58 -9.81
N ASP A 82 -3.05 3.08 -9.43
CA ASP A 82 -4.34 3.73 -9.64
C ASP A 82 -5.02 3.92 -8.27
N CYS A 83 -5.36 5.16 -7.95
CA CYS A 83 -5.89 5.58 -6.66
C CYS A 83 -7.26 6.23 -6.81
N GLN A 84 -8.12 6.04 -5.81
CA GLN A 84 -9.22 6.94 -5.49
C GLN A 84 -8.76 7.84 -4.34
N ALA A 85 -8.87 9.15 -4.50
CA ALA A 85 -8.33 10.11 -3.54
C ALA A 85 -9.34 11.20 -3.17
N ILE A 86 -9.24 11.65 -1.91
CA ILE A 86 -9.92 12.82 -1.36
C ILE A 86 -8.84 13.73 -0.77
N LEU A 87 -8.74 14.96 -1.26
CA LEU A 87 -7.72 15.92 -0.83
C LEU A 87 -8.39 17.19 -0.29
N HIS A 88 -8.21 17.49 0.99
CA HIS A 88 -8.53 18.82 1.51
C HIS A 88 -7.44 19.81 1.07
N ILE A 89 -7.88 20.88 0.41
CA ILE A 89 -7.04 21.90 -0.21
C ILE A 89 -7.37 23.23 0.45
N SER A 90 -6.42 23.71 1.26
CA SER A 90 -6.46 25.05 1.86
C SER A 90 -5.14 25.77 1.54
N GLU A 91 -5.22 27.09 1.33
CA GLU A 91 -4.02 27.92 1.17
C GLU A 91 -3.30 28.12 2.51
N ASN A 92 -4.05 28.11 3.61
CA ASN A 92 -3.55 28.57 4.92
C ASN A 92 -3.59 27.50 6.01
N GLN A 93 -4.30 26.40 5.78
CA GLN A 93 -4.45 25.33 6.76
C GLN A 93 -3.90 24.01 6.23
N GLU A 94 -3.33 23.21 7.13
CA GLU A 94 -3.02 21.82 6.79
C GLU A 94 -4.31 21.03 6.71
N GLY A 95 -4.56 20.44 5.55
CA GLY A 95 -5.74 19.62 5.29
C GLY A 95 -5.38 18.14 5.16
N PRO A 96 -6.22 17.22 5.69
CA PRO A 96 -6.02 15.80 5.51
C PRO A 96 -6.21 15.40 4.04
N LYS A 97 -5.41 14.44 3.59
CA LYS A 97 -5.44 13.90 2.23
C LYS A 97 -5.36 12.39 2.34
N THR A 98 -6.30 11.71 1.70
CA THR A 98 -6.40 10.25 1.73
C THR A 98 -6.44 9.69 0.32
N GLY A 99 -5.75 8.58 0.13
CA GLY A 99 -5.72 7.84 -1.12
C GLY A 99 -5.85 6.36 -0.84
N VAL A 100 -6.70 5.70 -1.59
CA VAL A 100 -6.82 4.25 -1.61
C VAL A 100 -6.38 3.78 -2.97
N CYS A 101 -5.33 2.96 -3.03
CA CYS A 101 -4.64 2.68 -4.28
C CYS A 101 -4.46 1.19 -4.55
N ILE A 102 -4.47 0.84 -5.83
CA ILE A 102 -4.08 -0.47 -6.33
C ILE A 102 -2.77 -0.31 -7.10
N ILE A 103 -1.74 -1.02 -6.67
CA ILE A 103 -0.46 -1.16 -7.38
C ILE A 103 -0.49 -2.47 -8.16
N ARG A 104 -0.17 -2.41 -9.45
CA ARG A 104 -0.03 -3.57 -10.33
C ARG A 104 1.39 -3.66 -10.86
N ALA A 105 2.04 -4.80 -10.65
CA ALA A 105 3.39 -5.09 -11.08
C ALA A 105 3.44 -6.39 -11.91
N HIS A 106 4.58 -6.60 -12.59
CA HIS A 106 4.88 -7.82 -13.35
C HIS A 106 3.78 -8.26 -14.35
N GLY A 107 3.18 -7.29 -15.04
CA GLY A 107 2.10 -7.56 -16.00
C GLY A 107 0.81 -8.01 -15.32
N ASP A 108 0.42 -7.32 -14.24
CA ASP A 108 -0.79 -7.55 -13.44
C ASP A 108 -0.83 -8.90 -12.69
N LYS A 109 0.30 -9.63 -12.65
CA LYS A 109 0.42 -10.87 -11.87
C LYS A 109 0.47 -10.59 -10.37
N ASP A 110 1.08 -9.47 -10.00
CA ASP A 110 1.27 -9.06 -8.62
C ASP A 110 0.50 -7.78 -8.36
N ILE A 111 -0.40 -7.84 -7.39
CA ILE A 111 -1.34 -6.75 -7.08
C ILE A 111 -1.24 -6.46 -5.59
N ALA A 112 -1.07 -5.19 -5.24
CA ALA A 112 -1.09 -4.74 -3.85
C ALA A 112 -2.11 -3.62 -3.69
N TYR A 113 -2.76 -3.62 -2.54
CA TYR A 113 -3.66 -2.56 -2.11
C TYR A 113 -2.98 -1.77 -0.99
N VAL A 114 -2.97 -0.45 -1.14
CA VAL A 114 -2.34 0.44 -0.17
C VAL A 114 -3.26 1.59 0.21
N GLU A 115 -3.16 2.01 1.45
CA GLU A 115 -3.77 3.24 1.95
C GLU A 115 -2.69 4.30 2.12
N ILE A 116 -2.94 5.50 1.60
CA ILE A 116 -2.10 6.67 1.81
C ILE A 116 -2.88 7.65 2.68
N ARG A 117 -2.24 8.09 3.76
CA ARG A 117 -2.76 9.14 4.63
C ARG A 117 -1.67 10.17 4.83
N CYS A 118 -1.95 11.41 4.49
CA CYS A 118 -0.99 12.49 4.64
C CYS A 118 -1.70 13.79 4.98
N ALA A 119 -0.95 14.74 5.53
CA ALA A 119 -1.41 16.10 5.79
C ALA A 119 -0.42 17.11 5.20
N GLY A 120 -0.93 18.30 4.89
CA GLY A 120 -0.11 19.39 4.38
C GLY A 120 -0.93 20.53 3.80
N VAL A 121 -0.25 21.64 3.55
CA VAL A 121 -0.80 22.84 2.89
C VAL A 121 -0.93 22.62 1.38
N LYS A 122 -1.40 23.63 0.65
CA LYS A 122 -1.39 23.59 -0.81
C LYS A 122 0.03 23.36 -1.34
N GLY A 123 0.17 22.36 -2.21
CA GLY A 123 1.43 22.09 -2.92
C GLY A 123 2.18 20.86 -2.42
N GLU A 124 2.00 20.45 -1.17
CA GLU A 124 2.75 19.36 -0.56
C GLU A 124 1.91 18.56 0.44
N CYS A 125 2.25 17.28 0.61
CA CYS A 125 1.67 16.44 1.64
C CYS A 125 2.73 15.47 2.18
N LYS A 126 2.76 15.29 3.51
CA LYS A 126 3.63 14.32 4.19
C LYS A 126 2.81 13.40 5.07
N GLY A 127 3.17 12.13 5.09
CA GLY A 127 2.49 11.13 5.89
C GLY A 127 3.01 9.74 5.60
N GLU A 128 2.10 8.79 5.45
CA GLU A 128 2.43 7.38 5.38
C GLU A 128 1.64 6.67 4.29
N MET A 129 2.27 5.60 3.76
CA MET A 129 1.61 4.59 2.95
C MET A 129 1.64 3.27 3.71
N THR A 130 0.48 2.63 3.86
CA THR A 130 0.31 1.34 4.53
C THR A 130 -0.11 0.27 3.54
N TRP A 131 0.55 -0.88 3.55
CA TRP A 131 0.15 -2.07 2.81
C TRP A 131 -1.02 -2.75 3.51
N ALA A 132 -2.19 -2.80 2.87
CA ALA A 132 -3.38 -3.38 3.48
C ALA A 132 -3.68 -4.80 2.99
N TRP A 133 -3.28 -5.14 1.76
CA TRP A 133 -3.49 -6.47 1.18
C TRP A 133 -2.66 -6.67 -0.08
N GLY A 134 -2.40 -7.92 -0.47
CA GLY A 134 -1.84 -8.23 -1.79
C GLY A 134 -2.08 -9.65 -2.29
N LYS A 135 -1.75 -9.85 -3.57
CA LYS A 135 -1.90 -11.08 -4.34
C LYS A 135 -0.67 -11.32 -5.22
N GLY A 136 -0.40 -12.58 -5.52
CA GLY A 136 0.78 -12.99 -6.30
C GLY A 136 2.03 -12.91 -5.44
N GLY A 137 3.10 -12.32 -5.95
CA GLY A 137 4.33 -12.02 -5.21
C GLY A 137 4.13 -11.04 -4.04
N PHE A 138 2.98 -10.37 -3.96
CA PHE A 138 2.61 -9.51 -2.83
C PHE A 138 1.64 -10.18 -1.85
N LYS A 139 1.49 -11.50 -1.90
CA LYS A 139 0.60 -12.20 -0.96
C LYS A 139 1.04 -11.94 0.49
N ASP A 140 0.07 -11.60 1.33
CA ASP A 140 0.27 -11.31 2.76
C ASP A 140 1.25 -10.15 3.04
N ILE A 141 1.43 -9.25 2.06
CA ILE A 141 2.25 -8.04 2.20
C ILE A 141 1.71 -7.12 3.31
N THR A 142 2.60 -6.65 4.17
CA THR A 142 2.30 -5.72 5.26
C THR A 142 3.39 -4.65 5.40
N GLY A 143 3.16 -3.67 6.26
CA GLY A 143 4.12 -2.62 6.60
C GLY A 143 3.61 -1.22 6.31
N THR A 144 4.36 -0.23 6.80
CA THR A 144 4.08 1.19 6.63
C THR A 144 5.39 1.90 6.32
N THR A 145 5.35 2.82 5.34
CA THR A 145 6.53 3.59 4.92
C THR A 145 6.20 5.08 4.82
N PRO A 146 7.17 5.98 5.10
CA PRO A 146 7.00 7.41 4.89
C PRO A 146 6.66 7.75 3.43
N PHE A 147 5.74 8.69 3.28
CA PHE A 147 5.24 9.17 2.00
C PHE A 147 5.31 10.69 1.93
N VAL A 148 5.82 11.20 0.80
CA VAL A 148 5.81 12.63 0.49
C VAL A 148 5.25 12.82 -0.92
N SER A 149 4.34 13.78 -1.10
CA SER A 149 3.84 14.14 -2.43
C SER A 149 3.84 15.63 -2.64
N THR A 150 4.20 16.04 -3.86
CA THR A 150 3.90 17.37 -4.39
C THR A 150 2.58 17.33 -5.14
N ILE A 151 1.81 18.42 -5.09
CA ILE A 151 0.47 18.52 -5.70
C ILE A 151 0.37 19.85 -6.44
N TYR A 152 0.13 19.80 -7.74
CA TYR A 152 -0.16 20.94 -8.60
C TYR A 152 -1.60 20.87 -9.09
N ILE A 153 -2.37 21.92 -8.85
CA ILE A 153 -3.76 22.05 -9.32
C ILE A 153 -3.75 22.94 -10.55
N GLU A 154 -4.20 22.42 -11.69
CA GLU A 154 -4.20 23.18 -12.94
C GLU A 154 -5.32 24.23 -12.92
N GLN A 155 -4.96 25.50 -13.06
CA GLN A 155 -5.93 26.58 -13.09
C GLN A 155 -6.74 26.55 -14.39
N GLY A 156 -8.05 26.81 -14.30
CA GLY A 156 -8.93 26.90 -15.45
C GLY A 156 -9.33 25.56 -16.09
N LYS A 157 -8.85 24.42 -15.58
CA LYS A 157 -9.33 23.09 -15.98
C LYS A 157 -10.01 22.41 -14.81
N ALA A 158 -11.30 22.13 -14.97
CA ALA A 158 -12.12 21.54 -13.92
C ALA A 158 -11.54 20.20 -13.43
N GLY A 159 -11.04 20.20 -12.20
CA GLY A 159 -10.66 18.99 -11.46
C GLY A 159 -9.46 18.22 -12.01
N ARG A 160 -8.54 18.86 -12.75
CA ARG A 160 -7.28 18.23 -13.16
C ARG A 160 -6.14 18.61 -12.22
N ILE A 161 -5.43 17.61 -11.71
CA ILE A 161 -4.31 17.77 -10.79
C ILE A 161 -3.12 16.92 -11.22
N HIS A 162 -1.91 17.33 -10.86
CA HIS A 162 -0.66 16.64 -11.20
C HIS A 162 0.27 16.62 -9.98
N GLY A 163 1.27 15.76 -10.01
CA GLY A 163 2.28 15.80 -8.96
C GLY A 163 3.33 14.71 -9.07
N SER A 164 4.17 14.67 -8.05
CA SER A 164 5.10 13.58 -7.79
C SER A 164 4.88 13.03 -6.40
N ALA A 165 5.02 11.72 -6.23
CA ALA A 165 5.12 11.06 -4.95
C ALA A 165 6.50 10.44 -4.80
N HIS A 166 7.00 10.42 -3.57
CA HIS A 166 8.32 9.97 -3.18
C HIS A 166 8.20 9.13 -1.91
N TRP A 167 8.87 7.97 -1.94
CA TRP A 167 9.12 7.12 -0.78
C TRP A 167 10.63 7.04 -0.60
N PRO A 168 11.18 7.78 0.38
CA PRO A 168 12.62 7.77 0.64
C PRO A 168 13.15 6.36 0.94
N GLU A 169 12.38 5.60 1.72
CA GLU A 169 12.72 4.28 2.24
C GLU A 169 11.47 3.39 2.15
N LEU A 170 11.19 2.87 0.95
CA LEU A 170 10.07 1.97 0.71
C LEU A 170 10.38 0.62 1.35
N THR A 171 9.66 0.29 2.42
CA THR A 171 9.78 -0.99 3.11
C THR A 171 8.46 -1.74 3.09
N TYR A 172 8.55 -3.07 3.12
CA TYR A 172 7.41 -3.95 3.28
C TYR A 172 7.85 -5.29 3.84
N THR A 173 6.91 -6.06 4.39
CA THR A 173 7.16 -7.38 4.93
C THR A 173 6.36 -8.42 4.17
N LEU A 174 7.00 -9.54 3.81
CA LEU A 174 6.37 -10.74 3.25
C LEU A 174 6.61 -11.94 4.18
N PRO A 175 5.70 -12.93 4.23
CA PRO A 175 5.89 -14.15 5.00
C PRO A 175 7.04 -15.02 4.49
#